data_AF-A0A977NM32-F1
#
_entry.id   AF-A0A977NM32-F1
#
_cell.length_a   1.000
_cell.length_b   1.000
_cell.length_c   1.000
_cell.angle_alpha   90.00
_cell.angle_beta   90.00
_cell.angle_gamma   90.00
#
_symmetry.space_group_name_H-M   'P 1'
#
loop_
_entity.id
_entity.type
_entity.pdbx_description
1 polymer ?
#
loop_
_entity_poly.entity_id
_entity_poly.type
_entity_poly.pdbx_seq_one_letter_code
_entity_poly.pdbx_strand_id
1 'polypeptide(L)'
;MNPRLEQNGSFILEKELERLKDRAGIKTEFKVVWSPKSDSENEGKVVGDTILYSLDVEEALQTLRHEFVDLIVSSAIQPYLKLVNVLLSEISEDAYKKKEEAVETRLNC
;
A
#
# COMPACT_ATOMS: atom_id res chain seq x y z
N MET A 1 16.55 25.54 6.95
CA MET A 1 16.99 24.33 6.24
C MET A 1 17.53 24.72 4.87
N ASN A 2 18.53 24.01 4.31
CA ASN A 2 19.20 24.42 3.07
C ASN A 2 18.43 23.87 1.84
N PRO A 3 17.82 24.73 0.99
CA PRO A 3 16.99 24.29 -0.13
C PRO A 3 17.73 23.41 -1.15
N ARG A 4 19.06 23.52 -1.22
CA ARG A 4 19.89 22.75 -2.16
C ARG A 4 20.05 21.28 -1.76
N LEU A 5 20.03 20.97 -0.46
CA LEU A 5 20.13 19.59 0.04
C LEU A 5 18.81 18.84 -0.16
N GLU A 6 17.68 19.52 0.02
CA GLU A 6 16.34 18.98 -0.25
C GLU A 6 16.15 18.61 -1.73
N GLN A 7 16.59 19.48 -2.65
CA GLN A 7 16.50 19.22 -4.09
C GLN A 7 17.36 18.04 -4.56
N ASN A 8 18.57 17.87 -4.00
CA ASN A 8 19.43 16.75 -4.37
C ASN A 8 18.92 15.39 -3.86
N GLY A 9 18.38 15.34 -2.64
CA GLY A 9 17.82 14.11 -2.07
C GLY A 9 16.58 13.63 -2.83
N SER A 10 15.63 14.54 -3.12
CA SER A 10 14.43 14.21 -3.90
C SER A 10 14.76 13.64 -5.27
N PHE A 11 15.69 14.26 -5.99
CA PHE A 11 16.10 13.81 -7.31
C PHE A 11 16.71 12.40 -7.31
N ILE A 12 17.52 12.07 -6.30
CA ILE A 12 18.14 10.74 -6.16
C ILE A 12 17.06 9.67 -5.95
N LEU A 13 16.09 9.95 -5.07
CA LEU A 13 15.01 9.00 -4.77
C LEU A 13 14.03 8.84 -5.93
N GLU A 14 13.69 9.91 -6.63
CA GLU A 14 12.88 9.85 -7.85
C GLU A 14 13.55 9.00 -8.92
N LYS A 15 14.86 9.19 -9.14
CA LYS A 15 15.62 8.39 -10.10
C LYS A 15 15.66 6.91 -9.71
N GLU A 16 15.81 6.60 -8.42
CA GLU A 16 15.79 5.22 -7.94
C GLU A 16 14.40 4.61 -8.12
N LEU A 17 13.32 5.35 -7.83
CA LEU A 17 11.96 4.90 -8.05
C LEU A 17 11.70 4.56 -9.52
N GLU A 18 12.08 5.43 -10.46
CA GLU A 18 11.91 5.16 -11.89
C GLU A 18 12.72 3.93 -12.32
N ARG A 19 13.96 3.77 -11.80
CA ARG A 19 14.76 2.56 -12.04
C ARG A 19 14.07 1.29 -11.52
N LEU A 20 13.41 1.38 -10.36
CA LEU A 20 12.67 0.25 -9.78
C LEU A 20 11.41 -0.08 -10.59
N LYS A 21 10.66 0.93 -11.03
CA LYS A 21 9.50 0.78 -11.93
C LYS A 21 9.89 0.10 -13.25
N ASP A 22 10.96 0.57 -13.88
CA ASP A 22 11.48 0.02 -15.13
C ASP A 22 11.88 -1.46 -14.97
N ARG A 23 12.59 -1.80 -13.88
CA ARG A 23 13.01 -3.18 -13.61
C ARG A 23 11.84 -4.11 -13.31
N ALA A 24 10.82 -3.61 -12.61
CA ALA A 24 9.64 -4.40 -12.30
C ALA A 24 8.67 -4.50 -13.48
N GLY A 25 8.81 -3.65 -14.50
CA GLY A 25 7.88 -3.57 -15.62
C GLY A 25 6.49 -3.05 -15.21
N ILE A 26 6.41 -2.29 -14.11
CA ILE A 26 5.15 -1.83 -13.53
C ILE A 26 5.00 -0.34 -13.84
N LYS A 27 3.90 0.02 -14.49
CA LYS A 27 3.48 1.42 -14.62
C LYS A 27 2.62 1.75 -13.42
N THR A 28 3.20 2.47 -12.47
CA THR A 28 2.51 2.92 -11.28
C THR A 28 2.68 4.43 -11.08
N GLU A 29 1.62 5.08 -10.60
CA GLU A 29 1.56 6.51 -10.32
C GLU A 29 2.24 6.91 -9.00
N PHE A 30 2.91 5.97 -8.30
CA PHE A 30 3.65 6.29 -7.07
C PHE A 30 4.61 7.46 -7.29
N LYS A 31 4.53 8.42 -6.38
CA LYS A 31 5.43 9.56 -6.29
C LYS A 31 6.33 9.38 -5.09
N VAL A 32 7.45 10.08 -5.08
CA VAL A 32 8.31 10.19 -3.90
C VAL A 32 8.35 11.65 -3.49
N VAL A 33 8.24 11.90 -2.19
CA VAL A 33 8.37 13.22 -1.59
C VAL A 33 9.41 13.11 -0.50
N TRP A 34 10.48 13.89 -0.66
CA TRP A 34 11.54 14.02 0.34
C TRP A 34 11.24 15.22 1.24
N SER A 35 11.14 14.99 2.55
CA SER A 35 10.89 16.06 3.52
C SER A 35 11.60 15.76 4.83
N PRO A 36 12.86 16.16 5.03
CA PRO A 36 13.53 15.91 6.30
C PRO A 36 12.93 16.81 7.39
N LYS A 37 12.07 16.28 8.26
CA LYS A 37 11.60 17.02 9.44
C LYS A 37 12.45 16.66 10.65
N SER A 38 12.83 17.67 11.42
CA SER A 38 13.72 17.57 12.58
C SER A 38 13.02 17.17 13.89
N ASP A 39 11.70 16.97 13.87
CA ASP A 39 10.92 16.64 15.07
C ASP A 39 10.07 15.38 14.84
N SER A 40 10.05 14.54 15.87
CA SER A 40 9.16 13.40 16.15
C SER A 40 9.53 12.04 15.55
N GLU A 41 9.88 11.12 16.46
CA GLU A 41 9.38 9.74 16.71
C GLU A 41 8.82 8.84 15.59
N ASN A 42 8.77 9.27 14.33
CA ASN A 42 8.14 8.56 13.22
C ASN A 42 9.08 8.58 12.00
N GLU A 43 10.19 7.86 12.10
CA GLU A 43 10.97 7.45 10.93
C GLU A 43 10.11 6.50 10.07
N GLY A 44 10.04 6.74 8.75
CA GLY A 44 9.49 5.75 7.81
C GLY A 44 7.96 5.59 7.71
N LYS A 45 7.14 6.63 7.94
CA LYS A 45 5.68 6.49 7.76
C LYS A 45 5.21 6.76 6.32
N VAL A 46 4.84 5.70 5.60
CA VAL A 46 4.06 5.78 4.36
C VAL A 46 2.62 6.19 4.67
N VAL A 47 2.14 7.30 4.09
CA VAL A 47 0.73 7.71 4.17
C VAL A 47 0.14 7.69 2.75
N GLY A 48 -0.57 6.62 2.42
CA GLY A 48 -1.14 6.44 1.08
C GLY A 48 -0.08 6.15 0.02
N ASP A 49 -0.05 6.93 -1.07
CA ASP A 49 0.79 6.67 -2.24
C ASP A 49 2.19 7.32 -2.19
N THR A 50 2.58 7.98 -1.09
CA THR A 50 3.93 8.54 -0.93
C THR A 50 4.22 8.92 0.52
N ILE A 51 5.46 8.72 1.00
CA ILE A 51 6.39 9.73 1.57
C ILE A 51 7.52 8.99 2.30
N LEU A 52 8.75 9.48 2.17
CA LEU A 52 9.90 8.91 2.86
C LEU A 52 10.69 9.97 3.63
N TYR A 53 10.70 9.83 4.95
CA TYR A 53 11.43 10.66 5.91
C TYR A 53 12.69 9.91 6.35
N SER A 54 13.87 10.39 5.94
CA SER A 54 15.10 10.14 6.68
C SER A 54 15.95 11.42 6.66
N LEU A 55 16.80 11.59 7.66
CA LEU A 55 17.81 12.65 7.67
C LEU A 55 19.00 12.30 6.75
N ASP A 56 19.11 11.02 6.35
CA ASP A 56 20.14 10.47 5.48
C ASP A 56 19.54 9.91 4.18
N VAL A 57 20.17 10.26 3.05
CA VAL A 57 19.74 9.81 1.72
C VAL A 57 19.93 8.30 1.56
N GLU A 58 20.92 7.70 2.20
CA GLU A 58 21.16 6.26 2.07
C GLU A 58 20.10 5.43 2.80
N GLU A 59 19.75 5.83 4.02
CA GLU A 59 18.64 5.23 4.77
C GLU A 59 17.31 5.44 4.01
N ALA A 60 17.14 6.59 3.37
CA ALA A 60 15.99 6.83 2.52
C ALA A 60 15.92 5.87 1.32
N LEU A 61 17.04 5.61 0.66
CA LEU A 61 17.09 4.67 -0.45
C LEU A 61 16.75 3.24 -0.01
N GLN A 62 17.20 2.83 1.17
CA GLN A 62 16.86 1.53 1.76
C GLN A 62 15.36 1.41 1.99
N THR A 63 14.76 2.36 2.70
CA THR A 63 13.32 2.33 3.01
C THR A 63 12.49 2.42 1.73
N LEU A 64 12.88 3.23 0.74
CA LEU A 64 12.18 3.29 -0.55
C LEU A 64 12.12 1.92 -1.25
N ARG A 65 13.22 1.16 -1.24
CA ARG A 65 13.27 -0.17 -1.84
C ARG A 65 12.37 -1.16 -1.10
N HIS A 66 12.38 -1.12 0.23
CA HIS A 66 11.52 -1.96 1.06
C HIS A 66 10.04 -1.70 0.77
N GLU A 67 9.63 -0.44 0.84
CA GLU A 67 8.24 -0.03 0.58
C GLU A 67 7.80 -0.36 -0.84
N PHE A 68 8.68 -0.19 -1.83
CA PHE A 68 8.36 -0.56 -3.21
C PHE A 68 8.08 -2.06 -3.37
N VAL A 69 8.85 -2.92 -2.69
CA VAL A 69 8.62 -4.37 -2.72
C VAL A 69 7.31 -4.72 -2.01
N ASP A 70 7.08 -4.18 -0.81
CA ASP A 70 5.87 -4.41 -0.04
C ASP A 70 4.63 -4.00 -0.82
N LEU A 71 4.73 -2.93 -1.57
CA LEU A 71 3.68 -2.45 -2.44
C LEU A 71 3.39 -3.40 -3.61
N ILE A 72 4.42 -3.91 -4.27
CA ILE A 72 4.24 -4.89 -5.35
C ILE A 72 3.56 -6.14 -4.81
N VAL A 73 4.03 -6.65 -3.68
CA VAL A 73 3.47 -7.86 -3.06
C VAL A 73 2.02 -7.61 -2.64
N SER A 74 1.75 -6.47 -1.99
CA SER A 74 0.40 -6.10 -1.54
C SER A 74 -0.56 -5.95 -2.72
N SER A 75 -0.14 -5.26 -3.79
CA SER A 75 -0.95 -5.07 -5.00
C SER A 75 -1.24 -6.39 -5.72
N ALA A 76 -0.30 -7.34 -5.73
CA ALA A 76 -0.51 -8.67 -6.29
C ALA A 76 -1.56 -9.47 -5.50
N ILE A 77 -1.68 -9.25 -4.19
CA ILE A 77 -2.63 -9.96 -3.32
C ILE A 77 -4.05 -9.37 -3.40
N GLN A 78 -4.20 -8.06 -3.66
CA GLN A 78 -5.50 -7.38 -3.66
C GLN A 78 -6.59 -8.02 -4.54
N PRO A 79 -6.32 -8.45 -5.80
CA PRO A 79 -7.34 -9.10 -6.63
C PRO A 79 -7.88 -10.39 -6.01
N TYR A 80 -7.02 -11.17 -5.36
CA TYR A 80 -7.41 -12.42 -4.71
C TYR A 80 -8.23 -12.16 -3.46
N LEU A 81 -7.86 -11.17 -2.65
CA LEU A 81 -8.68 -10.74 -1.50
C LEU A 81 -10.07 -10.28 -1.95
N LYS A 82 -10.14 -9.51 -3.04
CA LYS A 82 -11.42 -9.08 -3.62
C LYS A 82 -12.27 -10.27 -4.07
N LEU A 83 -11.67 -11.25 -4.75
CA LEU A 83 -12.37 -12.47 -5.16
C LEU A 83 -12.90 -13.27 -3.97
N VAL A 84 -12.05 -13.50 -2.96
CA VAL A 84 -12.44 -14.23 -1.75
C VAL A 84 -13.58 -13.52 -1.02
N ASN A 85 -13.54 -12.19 -0.93
CA ASN A 85 -14.60 -11.41 -0.30
C ASN A 85 -15.94 -11.53 -1.03
N VAL A 86 -15.93 -11.56 -2.37
CA VAL A 86 -17.14 -11.79 -3.16
C VAL A 86 -17.67 -13.22 -2.93
N LEU A 87 -16.82 -14.23 -2.95
CA LEU A 87 -17.25 -15.61 -2.67
C LEU A 87 -17.84 -15.73 -1.27
N LEU A 88 -17.21 -15.11 -0.28
CA LEU A 88 -17.68 -15.10 1.10
C LEU A 88 -19.04 -14.40 1.24
N SER A 89 -19.26 -13.29 0.53
CA SER A 89 -20.56 -12.60 0.56
C SER A 89 -21.68 -13.48 -0.01
N GLU A 90 -21.44 -14.13 -1.15
CA GLU A 90 -22.43 -15.02 -1.78
C GLU A 90 -22.78 -16.21 -0.87
N ILE A 91 -21.77 -16.86 -0.28
CA ILE A 91 -21.97 -17.98 0.65
C ILE A 91 -22.75 -17.52 1.90
N SER A 92 -22.44 -16.33 2.42
CA SER A 92 -23.10 -15.79 3.60
C SER A 92 -24.57 -15.47 3.32
N GLU A 93 -24.87 -14.93 2.14
CA GLU A 93 -26.23 -14.61 1.73
C GLU A 93 -27.07 -15.89 1.53
N ASP A 94 -26.51 -16.91 0.88
CA ASP A 94 -27.18 -18.21 0.71
C ASP A 94 -27.45 -18.89 2.07
N ALA A 95 -26.46 -18.87 2.97
CA ALA A 95 -26.63 -19.38 4.33
C ALA A 95 -27.72 -18.64 5.09
N TYR A 96 -27.80 -17.31 4.94
CA TYR A 96 -28.85 -16.50 5.55
C TYR A 96 -30.24 -16.86 5.00
N LYS A 97 -30.40 -16.98 3.68
CA LYS A 97 -31.66 -17.37 3.04
C LYS A 97 -32.16 -18.73 3.54
N LYS A 98 -31.28 -19.74 3.54
CA LYS A 98 -31.61 -21.08 4.05
C LYS A 98 -32.03 -21.07 5.52
N LYS A 99 -31.41 -20.22 6.34
CA LYS A 99 -31.77 -20.04 7.74
C LYS A 99 -33.18 -19.44 7.86
N GLU A 100 -33.51 -18.41 7.08
CA GLU A 100 -34.87 -17.82 7.07
C GLU A 100 -35.92 -18.84 6.61
N GLU A 101 -35.68 -19.58 5.52
CA GLU A 101 -36.58 -20.65 5.05
C GLU A 101 -36.85 -21.71 6.13
N ALA A 102 -35.80 -22.12 6.84
CA ALA A 102 -35.92 -23.09 7.94
C ALA A 102 -36.72 -22.54 9.12
N VAL A 103 -36.55 -21.25 9.44
CA VAL A 103 -37.30 -20.56 10.48
C VAL A 103 -38.77 -20.45 10.10
N GLU A 104 -39.10 -20.01 8.89
CA GLU A 104 -40.48 -19.93 8.40
C GLU A 104 -41.16 -21.31 8.38
N THR A 105 -40.45 -22.35 7.95
CA THR A 105 -40.98 -23.72 7.94
C THR A 105 -41.27 -24.24 9.35
N ARG A 106 -40.44 -23.90 10.35
CA ARG A 106 -40.62 -24.34 11.75
C ARG A 106 -41.58 -23.46 12.56
N LEU A 107 -41.75 -22.19 12.23
CA LEU A 107 -42.60 -21.25 12.96
C LEU A 107 -44.03 -21.16 12.42
N ASN A 108 -44.30 -21.67 11.21
CA ASN A 108 -45.64 -21.76 10.63
C ASN A 108 -46.30 -23.16 10.80
N CYS A 109 -45.77 -24.00 11.71
CA CYS A 109 -46.40 -25.21 12.21
C CYS A 109 -46.88 -24.99 13.66
#